data_AF-A0A529L9M9-F1
#
_entry.id   AF-A0A529L9M9-F1
#
_cell.length_a   1.000
_cell.length_b   1.000
_cell.length_c   1.000
_cell.angle_alpha   90.00
_cell.angle_beta   90.00
_cell.angle_gamma   90.00
#
_symmetry.space_group_name_H-M   'P 1'
#
loop_
_entity.id
_entity.type
_entity.pdbx_description
1 polymer ?
#
loop_
_entity_poly.entity_id
_entity_poly.type
_entity_poly.pdbx_seq_one_letter_code
_entity_poly.pdbx_strand_id
1 'polypeptide(L)'
;ANMKVGNMDVFCVGEPWNEQLVHQGVGFTAATTGELWKGHPEKALGLRAEFIEKNPNATKAILMAVMEAQQWCEASDNKDEMAAIIGKRQWMNVPVADIIGRLKGDINYG
;
A
#
# COMPACT_ATOMS: atom_id res chain seq x y z
N ALA A 1 -1.86 4.43 -17.20
CA ALA A 1 -2.56 4.46 -18.51
C ALA A 1 -3.13 5.85 -18.82
N ASN A 2 -4.00 6.41 -17.96
CA ASN A 2 -4.66 7.71 -18.22
C ASN A 2 -3.68 8.90 -18.34
N MET A 3 -2.65 8.96 -17.48
CA MET A 3 -1.64 10.01 -17.59
C MET A 3 -0.74 9.87 -18.83
N LYS A 4 -0.41 8.63 -19.24
CA LYS A 4 0.39 8.36 -20.47
C LYS A 4 -0.25 8.92 -21.74
N VAL A 5 -1.58 8.98 -21.78
CA VAL A 5 -2.34 9.45 -22.95
C VAL A 5 -2.74 10.93 -22.85
N GLY A 6 -2.24 11.66 -21.84
CA GLY A 6 -2.47 13.09 -21.69
C GLY A 6 -3.87 13.49 -21.22
N ASN A 7 -4.66 12.54 -20.69
CA ASN A 7 -6.03 12.81 -20.22
C ASN A 7 -6.10 13.21 -18.73
N MET A 8 -4.96 13.38 -18.07
CA MET A 8 -4.87 13.68 -16.64
C MET A 8 -3.57 14.41 -16.35
N ASP A 9 -3.64 15.58 -15.73
CA ASP A 9 -2.47 16.38 -15.35
C ASP A 9 -1.89 15.95 -13.99
N VAL A 10 -2.76 15.60 -13.03
CA VAL A 10 -2.38 15.20 -11.66
C VAL A 10 -3.37 14.15 -11.15
N PHE A 11 -2.90 13.20 -10.34
CA PHE A 11 -3.76 12.30 -9.57
C PHE A 11 -3.19 12.06 -8.17
N CYS A 12 -4.05 11.60 -7.26
CA CYS A 12 -3.67 11.17 -5.91
C CYS A 12 -4.04 9.69 -5.77
N VAL A 13 -3.05 8.86 -5.44
CA VAL A 13 -3.24 7.42 -5.24
C VAL A 13 -2.19 6.88 -4.28
N GLY A 14 -2.49 5.77 -3.61
CA GLY A 14 -1.54 5.06 -2.76
C GLY A 14 -0.45 4.31 -3.56
N GLU A 15 0.56 3.80 -2.86
CA GLU A 15 1.59 2.96 -3.46
C GLU A 15 1.00 1.64 -4.02
N PRO A 16 1.61 1.05 -5.07
CA PRO A 16 2.93 1.33 -5.65
C PRO A 16 2.87 2.22 -6.91
N TRP A 17 1.73 2.83 -7.19
CA TRP A 17 1.49 3.45 -8.50
C TRP A 17 2.32 4.72 -8.72
N ASN A 18 2.75 5.39 -7.64
CA ASN A 18 3.63 6.56 -7.73
C ASN A 18 5.04 6.15 -8.18
N GLU A 19 5.62 5.12 -7.54
CA GLU A 19 6.93 4.59 -7.97
C GLU A 19 6.86 3.98 -9.37
N GLN A 20 5.80 3.24 -9.68
CA GLN A 20 5.61 2.67 -11.01
C GLN A 20 5.53 3.76 -12.10
N LEU A 21 4.88 4.88 -11.81
CA LEU A 21 4.81 6.01 -12.73
C LEU A 21 6.20 6.62 -12.99
N VAL A 22 6.99 6.78 -11.92
CA VAL A 22 8.38 7.26 -11.98
C VAL A 22 9.25 6.30 -12.79
N HIS A 23 9.23 4.99 -12.49
CA HIS A 23 9.97 3.97 -13.24
C HIS A 23 9.60 3.91 -14.73
N GLN A 24 8.36 4.23 -15.07
CA GLN A 24 7.91 4.26 -16.47
C GLN A 24 8.23 5.59 -17.18
N GLY A 25 8.79 6.58 -16.48
CA GLY A 25 9.13 7.90 -17.04
C GLY A 25 7.90 8.70 -17.49
N VAL A 26 6.75 8.49 -16.84
CA VAL A 26 5.46 9.11 -17.24
C VAL A 26 5.17 10.38 -16.45
N GLY A 27 5.88 10.60 -15.35
CA GLY A 27 5.77 11.78 -14.53
C GLY A 27 6.60 11.62 -13.26
N PHE A 28 6.24 12.40 -12.24
CA PHE A 28 6.95 12.48 -10.98
C PHE A 28 5.97 12.46 -9.80
N THR A 29 6.45 12.13 -8.61
CA THR A 29 5.71 12.27 -7.35
C THR A 29 5.82 13.71 -6.88
N ALA A 30 4.70 14.42 -6.71
CA ALA A 30 4.75 15.80 -6.21
C ALA A 30 4.91 15.87 -4.68
N ALA A 31 4.22 14.99 -3.95
CA ALA A 31 4.28 14.87 -2.50
C ALA A 31 3.76 13.49 -2.08
N THR A 32 4.25 13.01 -0.95
CA THR A 32 3.61 11.92 -0.19
C THR A 32 2.61 12.51 0.79
N THR A 33 1.52 11.79 1.07
CA THR A 33 0.50 12.29 2.02
C THR A 33 1.04 12.45 3.45
N GLY A 34 2.14 11.76 3.80
CA GLY A 34 2.85 11.92 5.06
C GLY A 34 3.50 13.30 5.24
N GLU A 35 3.86 13.97 4.15
CA GLU A 35 4.36 15.35 4.16
C GLU A 35 3.24 16.37 4.35
N LEU A 36 2.04 16.06 3.82
CA LEU A 36 0.86 16.91 3.97
C LEU A 36 0.29 16.83 5.39
N TRP A 37 0.25 15.61 5.96
CA TRP A 37 -0.18 15.37 7.33
C TRP A 37 0.62 14.22 7.94
N LYS A 38 1.57 14.58 8.82
CA LYS A 38 2.40 13.62 9.55
C LYS A 38 1.54 12.76 10.48
N GLY A 39 1.63 11.43 10.30
CA GLY A 39 0.88 10.46 11.09
C GLY A 39 -0.64 10.47 10.82
N HIS A 40 -1.04 10.85 9.60
CA HIS A 40 -2.46 10.87 9.22
C HIS A 40 -3.11 9.49 9.32
N PRO A 41 -4.40 9.42 9.70
CA PRO A 41 -5.17 8.19 9.59
C PRO A 41 -5.36 7.83 8.12
N GLU A 42 -5.35 6.54 7.82
CA GLU A 42 -5.62 6.05 6.47
C GLU A 42 -6.56 4.84 6.51
N LYS A 43 -6.13 3.67 6.07
CA LYS A 43 -7.03 2.54 5.87
C LYS A 43 -7.60 2.02 7.19
N ALA A 44 -8.85 1.58 7.14
CA ALA A 44 -9.52 0.92 8.26
C ALA A 44 -9.93 -0.51 7.89
N LEU A 45 -9.85 -1.42 8.86
CA LEU A 45 -10.49 -2.73 8.76
C LEU A 45 -11.97 -2.59 9.17
N GLY A 46 -12.84 -2.54 8.17
CA GLY A 46 -14.30 -2.52 8.37
C GLY A 46 -14.92 -3.90 8.17
N LEU A 47 -15.81 -4.30 9.07
CA LEU A 47 -16.67 -5.48 8.93
C LEU A 47 -18.14 -5.05 9.07
N ARG A 48 -19.06 -5.79 8.44
CA ARG A 48 -20.50 -5.53 8.58
C ARG A 48 -20.93 -5.75 10.03
N ALA A 49 -21.71 -4.83 10.61
CA ALA A 49 -22.17 -4.91 12.00
C ALA A 49 -22.85 -6.26 12.32
N GLU A 50 -23.75 -6.71 11.45
CA GLU A 50 -24.43 -8.01 11.59
C GLU A 50 -23.46 -9.20 11.66
N PHE A 51 -22.34 -9.17 10.93
CA PHE A 51 -21.34 -10.24 11.00
C PHE A 51 -20.63 -10.24 12.35
N ILE A 52 -20.31 -9.06 12.88
CA ILE A 52 -19.66 -8.90 14.19
C ILE A 52 -20.57 -9.42 15.31
N GLU A 53 -21.84 -9.01 15.29
CA GLU A 53 -22.84 -9.42 16.28
C GLU A 53 -23.10 -10.93 16.26
N LYS A 54 -23.18 -11.53 15.07
CA LYS A 54 -23.39 -12.97 14.90
C LYS A 54 -22.14 -13.82 15.19
N ASN A 55 -20.94 -13.27 14.97
CA ASN A 55 -19.69 -14.04 15.03
C ASN A 55 -18.59 -13.35 15.88
N PRO A 56 -18.86 -12.98 17.14
CA PRO A 56 -17.95 -12.14 17.94
C PRO A 56 -16.57 -12.78 18.15
N ASN A 57 -16.51 -14.09 18.35
CA ASN A 57 -15.25 -14.81 18.52
C ASN A 57 -14.42 -14.83 17.23
N ALA A 58 -15.07 -15.01 16.07
CA ALA A 58 -14.38 -14.96 14.78
C ALA A 58 -13.90 -13.54 14.46
N THR A 59 -14.71 -12.51 14.77
CA THR A 59 -14.27 -11.11 14.65
C THR A 59 -13.03 -10.83 15.49
N LYS A 60 -13.00 -11.30 16.75
CA LYS A 60 -11.81 -11.15 17.59
C LYS A 60 -10.60 -11.87 16.99
N ALA A 61 -10.78 -13.09 16.49
CA ALA A 61 -9.71 -13.84 15.84
C ALA A 61 -9.15 -13.13 14.60
N ILE A 62 -10.03 -12.58 13.74
CA ILE A 62 -9.63 -11.78 12.57
C ILE A 62 -8.84 -10.55 13.01
N LEU A 63 -9.31 -9.82 14.02
CA LEU A 63 -8.63 -8.62 14.51
C LEU A 63 -7.22 -8.96 15.00
N MET A 64 -7.06 -10.01 15.81
CA MET A 64 -5.75 -10.44 16.31
C MET A 64 -4.82 -10.88 15.18
N ALA A 65 -5.33 -11.64 14.20
CA ALA A 65 -4.55 -12.04 13.03
C ALA A 65 -4.07 -10.83 12.21
N VAL A 66 -4.91 -9.82 12.04
CA VAL A 66 -4.52 -8.57 11.36
C VAL A 66 -3.48 -7.80 12.17
N MET A 67 -3.60 -7.75 13.49
CA MET A 67 -2.60 -7.10 14.36
C MET A 67 -1.22 -7.78 14.27
N GLU A 68 -1.17 -9.11 14.28
CA GLU A 68 0.09 -9.85 14.09
C GLU A 68 0.68 -9.62 12.69
N ALA A 69 -0.16 -9.63 11.65
CA ALA A 69 0.27 -9.31 10.29
C ALA A 69 0.82 -7.88 10.19
N GLN A 70 0.19 -6.90 10.84
CA GLN A 70 0.69 -5.51 10.89
C GLN A 70 2.09 -5.43 11.52
N GLN A 71 2.30 -6.11 12.65
CA GLN A 71 3.61 -6.17 13.32
C GLN A 71 4.67 -6.83 12.43
N TRP A 72 4.31 -7.93 11.75
CA TRP A 72 5.20 -8.61 10.80
C TRP A 72 5.54 -7.69 9.62
N CYS A 73 4.56 -7.01 9.03
CA CYS A 73 4.75 -6.07 7.92
C CYS A 73 5.59 -4.84 8.31
N GLU A 74 5.57 -4.43 9.57
CA GLU A 74 6.33 -3.27 10.05
C GLU A 74 7.82 -3.57 10.23
N ALA A 75 8.17 -4.80 10.61
CA ALA A 75 9.56 -5.20 10.81
C ALA A 75 10.40 -5.08 9.53
N SER A 76 11.54 -4.39 9.62
CA SER A 76 12.43 -4.13 8.48
C SER A 76 12.92 -5.40 7.79
N ASP A 77 13.19 -6.45 8.56
CA ASP A 77 13.69 -7.75 8.05
C ASP A 77 12.68 -8.46 7.14
N ASN A 78 11.39 -8.12 7.26
CA ASN A 78 10.31 -8.75 6.50
C ASN A 78 9.94 -7.98 5.23
N LYS A 79 10.46 -6.77 5.01
CA LYS A 79 10.03 -5.90 3.90
C LYS A 79 10.28 -6.53 2.53
N ASP A 80 11.40 -7.24 2.36
CA ASP A 80 11.75 -7.92 1.11
C ASP A 80 10.79 -9.08 0.81
N GLU A 81 10.49 -9.91 1.82
CA GLU A 81 9.49 -10.97 1.67
C GLU A 81 8.09 -10.40 1.42
N MET A 82 7.72 -9.34 2.14
CA MET A 82 6.43 -8.65 1.96
C MET A 82 6.26 -8.16 0.53
N ALA A 83 7.25 -7.46 -0.03
CA ALA A 83 7.20 -6.99 -1.41
C ALA A 83 7.12 -8.16 -2.41
N ALA A 84 7.88 -9.24 -2.16
CA ALA A 84 7.84 -10.44 -2.98
C ALA A 84 6.50 -11.17 -2.92
N ILE A 85 5.80 -11.17 -1.78
CA ILE A 85 4.44 -11.71 -1.66
C ILE A 85 3.47 -10.83 -2.44
N ILE A 86 3.41 -9.53 -2.15
CA ILE A 86 2.40 -8.62 -2.69
C ILE A 86 2.55 -8.44 -4.22
N GLY A 87 3.78 -8.51 -4.74
CA GLY A 87 4.06 -8.40 -6.18
C GLY A 87 3.60 -9.61 -7.01
N LYS A 88 3.30 -10.77 -6.39
CA LYS A 88 2.91 -11.99 -7.14
C LYS A 88 1.65 -11.74 -7.98
N ARG A 89 1.52 -12.53 -9.04
CA ARG A 89 0.37 -12.53 -9.96
C ARG A 89 -0.98 -12.69 -9.26
N GLN A 90 -1.01 -13.45 -8.16
CA GLN A 90 -2.21 -13.72 -7.37
C GLN A 90 -2.68 -12.50 -6.56
N TRP A 91 -1.83 -11.47 -6.44
CA TRP A 91 -2.09 -10.26 -5.64
C TRP A 91 -2.09 -9.02 -6.53
N MET A 92 -1.11 -8.12 -6.40
CA MET A 92 -1.07 -6.89 -7.20
C MET A 92 -0.58 -7.11 -8.62
N ASN A 93 0.16 -8.20 -8.89
CA ASN A 93 0.74 -8.50 -10.20
C ASN A 93 1.57 -7.32 -10.76
N VAL A 94 2.47 -6.79 -9.94
CA VAL A 94 3.38 -5.69 -10.30
C VAL A 94 4.83 -6.08 -9.98
N PRO A 95 5.83 -5.49 -10.67
CA PRO A 95 7.23 -5.71 -10.34
C PRO A 95 7.54 -5.37 -8.87
N VAL A 96 8.34 -6.22 -8.20
CA VAL A 96 8.80 -5.97 -6.82
C VAL A 96 9.57 -4.65 -6.70
N ALA A 97 10.28 -4.27 -7.77
CA ALA A 97 11.01 -3.01 -7.85
C ALA A 97 10.10 -1.77 -7.64
N ASP A 98 8.84 -1.82 -8.10
CA ASP A 98 7.88 -0.71 -7.92
C ASP A 98 7.37 -0.61 -6.47
N ILE A 99 7.68 -1.59 -5.61
CA ILE A 99 7.13 -1.69 -4.24
C ILE A 99 8.23 -1.43 -3.20
N ILE A 100 9.37 -2.12 -3.32
CA ILE A 100 10.30 -2.32 -2.19
C ILE A 100 10.97 -1.03 -1.69
N GLY A 101 11.31 -0.09 -2.58
CA GLY A 101 11.91 1.19 -2.19
C GLY A 101 10.98 1.98 -1.27
N ARG A 102 9.73 2.17 -1.71
CA ARG A 102 8.68 2.88 -0.96
C ARG A 102 8.40 2.23 0.40
N LEU A 103 8.39 0.90 0.47
CA LEU A 103 8.22 0.17 1.74
C LEU A 103 9.35 0.40 2.74
N LYS A 104 10.57 0.64 2.25
CA LYS A 104 11.75 0.94 3.07
C LYS A 104 11.90 2.44 3.35
N GLY A 105 10.98 3.27 2.86
CA GLY A 105 11.04 4.72 2.98
C GLY A 105 12.06 5.38 2.05
N ASP A 106 12.60 4.64 1.07
CA ASP A 106 13.41 5.18 -0.01
C ASP A 106 12.48 5.63 -1.14
N ILE A 107 12.27 6.94 -1.23
CA ILE A 107 11.24 7.53 -2.08
C ILE A 107 11.92 8.31 -3.20
N ASN A 108 11.88 7.75 -4.40
CA ASN A 108 12.30 8.44 -5.62
C ASN A 108 11.14 9.31 -6.14
N TYR A 109 11.30 10.64 -6.08
CA TYR A 109 10.26 11.56 -6.55
C TYR A 109 10.17 11.64 -8.08
N GLY A 110 11.12 11.06 -8.82
CA GLY A 110 11.20 11.13 -10.28
C GLY A 110 12.00 12.30 -10.81
#